data_AF-A0A1F8BYX3-F1
#
_entry.id   AF-A0A1F8BYX3-F1
#
_cell.length_a   1.000
_cell.length_b   1.000
_cell.length_c   1.000
_cell.angle_alpha   90.00
_cell.angle_beta   90.00
_cell.angle_gamma   90.00
#
_symmetry.space_group_name_H-M   'P 1'
#
loop_
_entity.id
_entity.type
_entity.pdbx_description
1 polymer ?
#
loop_
_entity_poly.entity_id
_entity_poly.type
_entity_poly.pdbx_seq_one_letter_code
_entity_poly.pdbx_strand_id
1 'polypeptide(L)' 'MRLNLIWATILSELFVNLSAGWFGAAIIVPIFFEAQKPNLFILTGDIFAGILSLIIAFLLRKLSREQR' A
#
# COMPACT_ATOMS: atom_id res chain seq x y z
N MET A 1 12.66 23.13 -7.54
CA MET A 1 12.27 21.83 -8.13
C MET A 1 12.71 20.61 -7.31
N ARG A 2 13.84 20.63 -6.57
CA ARG A 2 14.28 19.51 -5.70
C ARG A 2 13.31 19.14 -4.56
N LEU A 3 12.53 20.10 -4.05
CA LEU A 3 11.58 19.84 -2.97
C LEU A 3 10.50 18.83 -3.40
N ASN A 4 9.98 18.94 -4.62
CA ASN A 4 8.93 18.05 -5.14
C ASN A 4 9.41 16.60 -5.27
N LEU A 5 10.68 16.40 -5.64
CA LEU A 5 11.33 15.09 -5.71
C LEU A 5 11.43 14.39 -4.35
N ILE A 6 11.81 15.14 -3.31
CA ILE A 6 11.94 14.62 -1.95
C ILE A 6 10.57 14.18 -1.43
N TRP A 7 9.54 15.03 -1.59
CA TRP A 7 8.18 14.70 -1.18
C TRP A 7 7.60 13.51 -1.95
N ALA A 8 7.82 13.42 -3.26
CA ALA A 8 7.40 12.27 -4.06
C ALA A 8 8.06 10.97 -3.60
N THR A 9 9.34 11.03 -3.20
CA THR A 9 10.07 9.87 -2.68
C THR A 9 9.51 9.43 -1.32
N ILE A 10 9.32 10.38 -0.39
CA ILE A 10 8.75 10.11 0.94
C ILE A 10 7.34 9.52 0.80
N LEU A 11 6.48 10.12 -0.03
CA LEU A 11 5.13 9.60 -0.27
C LEU A 11 5.18 8.20 -0.88
N SER A 12 6.07 7.94 -1.86
CA SER A 12 6.24 6.61 -2.43
C SER A 12 6.59 5.57 -1.35
N GLU A 13 7.54 5.87 -0.47
CA GLU A 13 7.93 4.98 0.64
C GLU A 13 6.78 4.77 1.65
N LEU A 14 6.02 5.82 1.96
CA LEU A 14 4.83 5.72 2.82
C LEU A 14 3.78 4.80 2.19
N PHE A 15 3.52 4.91 0.88
CA PHE A 15 2.55 4.06 0.19
C PHE A 15 3.02 2.59 0.08
N VAL A 16 4.33 2.34 -0.05
CA VAL A 16 4.89 0.98 0.04
C VAL A 16 4.64 0.39 1.43
N ASN A 17 4.91 1.15 2.49
CA ASN A 17 4.68 0.70 3.87
C ASN A 17 3.19 0.46 4.13
N LEU A 18 2.33 1.39 3.71
CA LEU A 18 0.88 1.26 3.82
C LEU A 18 0.37 0.01 3.09
N SER A 19 0.90 -0.29 1.91
CA SER A 19 0.58 -1.52 1.18
C SER A 19 0.93 -2.78 1.97
N ALA A 20 2.14 -2.83 2.55
CA ALA A 20 2.55 -3.94 3.41
C ALA A 20 1.61 -4.10 4.62
N GLY A 21 1.15 -2.98 5.20
CA GLY A 21 0.14 -2.97 6.25
C GLY A 21 -1.20 -3.62 5.82
N TRP A 22 -1.73 -3.25 4.66
CA TRP A 22 -2.97 -3.83 4.13
C TRP A 22 -2.85 -5.33 3.81
N PHE A 23 -1.75 -5.75 3.17
CA PHE A 23 -1.51 -7.18 2.94
C PHE A 23 -1.27 -7.95 4.25
N GLY A 24 -0.61 -7.32 5.21
CA GLY A 24 -0.46 -7.85 6.57
C GLY A 24 -1.81 -8.06 7.24
N ALA A 25 -2.71 -7.07 7.19
CA ALA A 25 -4.07 -7.19 7.71
C ALA A 25 -4.84 -8.33 7.04
N ALA A 26 -4.78 -8.42 5.71
CA ALA A 26 -5.43 -9.47 4.93
C ALA A 26 -4.98 -10.89 5.31
N ILE A 27 -3.74 -11.08 5.77
CA ILE A 27 -3.19 -12.38 6.15
C ILE A 27 -3.34 -12.64 7.65
N ILE A 28 -2.95 -11.67 8.49
CA ILE A 28 -2.86 -11.83 9.95
C ILE A 28 -4.26 -11.87 10.55
N VAL A 29 -5.17 -10.98 10.15
CA VAL A 29 -6.51 -10.90 10.75
C VAL A 29 -7.26 -12.23 10.68
N PRO A 30 -7.40 -12.90 9.52
CA PRO A 30 -8.12 -14.18 9.48
C PRO A 30 -7.40 -15.34 10.16
N ILE A 31 -6.08 -15.26 10.39
CA ILE A 31 -5.32 -16.30 11.10
C ILE A 31 -5.48 -16.17 12.62
N PHE A 32 -5.41 -14.95 13.15
CA PHE A 32 -5.41 -14.69 14.59
C PHE A 32 -6.80 -14.47 15.18
N PHE A 33 -7.73 -13.95 14.39
CA PHE A 33 -9.13 -13.88 14.78
C PHE A 33 -9.81 -15.13 14.23
N GLU A 34 -10.10 -16.09 15.10
CA GLU A 34 -10.95 -17.29 14.84
C GLU A 34 -12.41 -16.91 14.53
N ALA A 35 -12.65 -15.74 13.93
CA ALA A 35 -13.95 -15.28 13.51
C ALA A 35 -14.53 -16.29 12.53
N GLN A 36 -15.76 -16.74 12.83
CA GLN A 36 -16.51 -17.69 12.02
C GLN A 36 -16.59 -17.17 10.58
N LYS A 37 -15.75 -17.75 9.71
CA LYS A 37 -15.57 -17.44 8.29
C LYS A 37 -15.01 -16.01 8.05
N PRO A 38 -13.89 -15.89 7.33
CA PRO A 38 -13.37 -14.57 6.96
C PRO A 38 -14.40 -13.82 6.11
N ASN A 39 -14.68 -12.57 6.46
CA ASN A 39 -15.54 -11.72 5.66
C ASN A 39 -14.81 -11.39 4.35
N LEU A 40 -15.18 -12.07 3.27
CA LEU A 40 -14.55 -11.93 1.96
C LEU A 40 -14.60 -10.50 1.43
N PHE A 41 -15.61 -9.70 1.81
CA PHE A 41 -15.65 -8.28 1.43
C PHE A 41 -14.53 -7.47 2.09
N ILE A 42 -14.27 -7.70 3.37
CA ILE A 42 -13.18 -7.03 4.10
C ILE A 42 -11.84 -7.46 3.51
N LEU A 43 -11.65 -8.77 3.33
CA LEU A 43 -10.41 -9.32 2.76
C LEU A 43 -10.13 -8.78 1.35
N THR A 44 -11.15 -8.72 0.50
CA THR A 44 -11.01 -8.16 -0.86
C THR A 44 -10.71 -6.65 -0.79
N GLY A 45 -11.32 -5.94 0.15
CA GLY A 45 -11.04 -4.53 0.43
C GLY A 45 -9.58 -4.29 0.83
N ASP A 46 -9.04 -5.10 1.75
CA ASP A 46 -7.64 -5.01 2.20
C ASP A 46 -6.67 -5.30 1.05
N ILE A 47 -6.92 -6.36 0.27
CA ILE A 47 -6.09 -6.69 -0.91
C ILE A 47 -6.15 -5.56 -1.94
N PHE A 48 -7.33 -5.03 -2.22
CA PHE A 48 -7.51 -3.94 -3.17
C PHE A 48 -6.80 -2.65 -2.71
N ALA A 49 -6.94 -2.29 -1.43
CA ALA A 49 -6.25 -1.13 -0.85
C ALA A 49 -4.72 -1.32 -0.88
N GLY A 50 -4.23 -2.53 -0.63
CA GLY A 50 -2.82 -2.89 -0.75
C GLY A 50 -2.29 -2.71 -2.17
N ILE A 51 -3.02 -3.20 -3.18
CA ILE A 51 -2.67 -3.04 -4.60
C ILE A 51 -2.70 -1.57 -5.01
N LEU A 52 -3.76 -0.84 -4.66
CA LEU A 52 -3.90 0.58 -4.99
C LEU A 52 -2.75 1.40 -4.39
N SER A 53 -2.36 1.08 -3.15
CA SER A 53 -1.20 1.71 -2.49
C SER A 53 0.11 1.45 -3.26
N LEU A 54 0.35 0.23 -3.75
CA LEU A 54 1.52 -0.05 -4.60
C LEU A 54 1.49 0.69 -5.93
N ILE A 55 0.33 0.79 -6.56
CA ILE A 55 0.18 1.52 -7.82
C ILE A 55 0.56 3.00 -7.60
N ILE A 56 0.02 3.63 -6.55
CA ILE A 56 0.34 5.02 -6.21
C ILE A 56 1.85 5.16 -5.92
N ALA A 57 2.42 4.26 -5.12
CA ALA A 57 3.85 4.26 -4.83
C ALA A 57 4.70 4.19 -6.10
N PHE A 58 4.33 3.31 -7.04
CA PHE A 58 5.03 3.11 -8.31
C PHE A 58 4.95 4.37 -9.19
N LEU A 59 3.77 4.98 -9.29
CA LEU A 59 3.57 6.22 -10.06
C LEU A 59 4.40 7.38 -9.48
N LEU A 60 4.40 7.56 -8.16
CA LEU A 60 5.22 8.58 -7.49
C LEU A 60 6.71 8.34 -7.72
N ARG A 61 7.16 7.08 -7.68
CA ARG A 61 8.56 6.73 -7.93
C ARG A 61 8.96 6.96 -9.38
N LYS A 62 8.07 6.66 -10.33
CA LYS A 62 8.28 6.96 -11.75
C LYS A 62 8.45 8.47 -11.97
N LEU A 63 7.55 9.28 -11.40
CA LEU A 63 7.64 10.74 -11.46
C LEU A 63 8.94 11.28 -10.86
N SER A 64 9.41 10.71 -9.74
CA SER A 64 10.70 11.09 -9.15
C SER A 64 11.92 10.69 -9.98
N ARG A 65 11.82 9.63 -10.81
CA ARG A 65 12.94 9.16 -11.64
C ARG A 65 13.06 9.94 -12.95
N GLU A 66 11.93 10.36 -13.53
CA GLU A 66 11.91 11.16 -14.76
C GLU A 66 12.48 12.57 -14.58
N GLN A 67 12.61 13.08 -13.35
CA GLN A 67 13.18 14.40 -13.07
C GLN A 67 14.68 14.39 -12.71
N ARG A 68 15.34 13.24 -12.84
CA ARG A 68 16.75 13.05 -12.50
C ARG A 68 17.58 12.92 -13.78
#